data_AF-A0A932ZNP1-F1
#
_entry.id   AF-A0A932ZNP1-F1
#
_cell.length_a   1.000
_cell.length_b   1.000
_cell.length_c   1.000
_cell.angle_alpha   90.00
_cell.angle_beta   90.00
_cell.angle_gamma   90.00
#
_symmetry.space_group_name_H-M   'P 1'
#
loop_
_entity.id
_entity.type
_entity.pdbx_description
1 polymer ?
#
loop_
_entity_poly.entity_id
_entity_poly.type
_entity_poly.pdbx_seq_one_letter_code
_entity_poly.pdbx_strand_id
1 'polypeptide(L)'
;METGPGNGGRSLRAIRRPTVVARLVVWIALVLSMIQLPLFTAADHLDESWHQALHYAVVQGWQAGRDYVFSLGPLGFLYARAYEPRLFGIRVGWAVLIASVAATVFLLSASQLVGRYRRGLFLVTLWIFCSIPDVVLMLVLLFGTRLLLRPERPKPGWLGLWILLCSVLALIKFSLFVQACLCVGALAASLVRRGRWRQGILCLASAAMSVMALWIGIGQAILNFPGYLRGSFSLAAGYDGAMALAGASREVHLALVAMAACVAGLLVGVDRPKHASRREDRLLDALGVSFLFLAWKHGFVRQDGHVLVFFSFSLP
;
A
#
# COMPACT_ATOMS: atom_id res chain seq x y z
N MET A 1 60.17 29.86 -17.06
CA MET A 1 59.45 30.59 -15.99
C MET A 1 58.13 29.92 -15.77
N GLU A 2 57.96 29.45 -14.55
CA GLU A 2 56.85 28.65 -14.05
C GLU A 2 55.54 29.44 -14.01
N THR A 3 54.42 28.79 -14.33
CA THR A 3 53.12 29.09 -13.69
C THR A 3 52.35 27.79 -13.49
N GLY A 4 52.40 27.28 -12.26
CA GLY A 4 51.57 26.19 -11.76
C GLY A 4 50.14 26.62 -11.41
N PRO A 5 49.25 25.66 -11.12
CA PRO A 5 47.80 25.80 -11.20
C PRO A 5 47.13 25.99 -9.84
N GLY A 6 45.85 26.41 -9.84
CA GLY A 6 44.90 25.95 -8.83
C GLY A 6 44.05 27.01 -8.15
N ASN A 7 42.84 27.24 -8.68
CA ASN A 7 41.72 27.63 -7.83
C ASN A 7 40.37 27.18 -8.42
N GLY A 8 40.18 25.86 -8.58
CA GLY A 8 38.92 25.25 -9.07
C GLY A 8 38.05 24.63 -7.96
N GLY A 9 38.33 24.90 -6.69
CA GLY A 9 37.77 24.15 -5.56
C GLY A 9 36.38 24.59 -5.04
N ARG A 10 35.73 25.60 -5.63
CA ARG A 10 34.48 26.17 -5.07
C ARG A 10 33.36 26.23 -6.12
N SER A 11 32.74 25.10 -6.45
CA SER A 11 31.44 25.12 -7.16
C SER A 11 30.54 23.89 -6.95
N LEU A 12 31.07 22.74 -6.54
CA LEU A 12 30.27 21.50 -6.47
C LEU A 12 29.28 21.40 -5.27
N ARG A 13 29.33 22.32 -4.30
CA ARG A 13 28.43 22.29 -3.11
C ARG A 13 27.10 23.05 -3.31
N ALA A 14 27.02 23.99 -4.26
CA ALA A 14 25.84 24.83 -4.43
C ALA A 14 24.69 24.12 -5.17
N ILE A 15 25.01 23.19 -6.08
CA ILE A 15 24.02 22.52 -6.95
C ILE A 15 23.23 21.41 -6.21
N ARG A 16 23.77 20.85 -5.12
CA ARG A 16 23.11 19.77 -4.35
C ARG A 16 22.07 20.24 -3.33
N ARG A 17 22.18 21.46 -2.79
CA ARG A 17 21.26 21.98 -1.76
C ARG A 17 19.82 22.24 -2.25
N PRO A 18 19.57 22.87 -3.42
CA PRO A 18 18.21 23.16 -3.86
C PRO A 18 17.39 21.90 -4.18
N THR A 19 18.04 20.81 -4.60
CA THR A 19 17.36 19.55 -4.91
C THR A 19 16.93 18.76 -3.68
N VAL A 20 17.68 18.85 -2.57
CA VAL A 20 17.30 18.23 -1.29
C VAL A 20 16.12 18.98 -0.66
N VAL A 21 16.16 20.31 -0.65
CA VAL A 21 15.06 21.14 -0.14
C VAL A 21 13.78 20.89 -0.94
N ALA A 22 13.86 20.88 -2.28
CA ALA A 22 12.70 20.58 -3.12
C ALA A 22 12.10 19.19 -2.83
N ARG A 23 12.93 18.15 -2.67
CA ARG A 23 12.44 16.81 -2.32
C ARG A 23 11.81 16.77 -0.93
N LEU A 24 12.36 17.49 0.04
CA LEU A 24 11.80 17.58 1.38
C LEU A 24 10.43 18.29 1.37
N VAL A 25 10.30 19.40 0.63
CA VAL A 25 9.03 20.11 0.47
C VAL A 25 7.97 19.20 -0.16
N VAL A 26 8.31 18.49 -1.24
CA VAL A 26 7.39 17.54 -1.88
C VAL A 26 7.05 16.39 -0.93
N TRP A 27 8.02 15.87 -0.17
CA TRP A 27 7.77 14.83 0.83
C TRP A 27 6.77 15.31 1.89
N ILE A 28 6.98 16.50 2.45
CA ILE A 28 6.07 17.10 3.43
C ILE A 28 4.68 17.30 2.83
N ALA A 29 4.58 17.82 1.59
CA ALA A 29 3.31 18.02 0.92
C ALA A 29 2.54 16.70 0.73
N LEU A 30 3.21 15.61 0.36
CA LEU A 30 2.61 14.28 0.25
C LEU A 30 2.18 13.72 1.62
N VAL A 31 3.01 13.89 2.66
CA VAL A 31 2.65 13.44 4.01
C VAL A 31 1.40 14.17 4.49
N LEU A 32 1.35 15.50 4.33
CA LEU A 32 0.21 16.31 4.76
C LEU A 32 -1.07 16.00 3.96
N SER A 33 -0.97 15.60 2.68
CA SER A 33 -2.14 15.23 1.88
C SER A 33 -2.70 13.84 2.23
N MET A 34 -1.89 12.97 2.84
CA MET A 34 -2.24 11.56 3.12
C MET A 34 -2.52 11.28 4.60
N ILE A 35 -2.04 12.14 5.50
CA ILE A 35 -2.17 11.90 6.94
C ILE A 35 -3.63 11.97 7.37
N GLN A 36 -4.09 10.91 8.02
CA GLN A 36 -5.44 10.84 8.57
C GLN A 36 -5.37 10.74 10.09
N LEU A 37 -5.52 11.89 10.74
CA LEU A 37 -5.55 11.97 12.19
C LEU A 37 -6.92 11.47 12.72
N PRO A 38 -6.93 10.83 13.89
CA PRO A 38 -8.18 10.52 14.59
C PRO A 38 -8.84 11.83 15.04
N LEU A 39 -10.04 12.13 14.51
CA LEU A 39 -10.69 13.44 14.71
C LEU A 39 -11.86 13.39 15.71
N PHE A 40 -12.51 12.24 15.85
CA PHE A 40 -13.72 12.10 16.66
C PHE A 40 -13.70 10.83 17.50
N THR A 41 -14.25 10.88 18.70
CA THR A 41 -14.36 9.72 19.61
C THR A 41 -15.66 8.96 19.42
N ALA A 42 -16.71 9.66 18.96
CA ALA A 42 -17.98 9.07 18.61
C ALA A 42 -18.58 9.81 17.42
N ALA A 43 -19.41 9.10 16.67
CA ALA A 43 -20.32 9.71 15.70
C ALA A 43 -21.55 8.82 15.50
N ASP A 44 -22.61 9.43 15.00
CA ASP A 44 -23.98 8.91 14.94
C ASP A 44 -24.36 8.30 13.58
N HIS A 45 -23.42 8.29 12.63
CA HIS A 45 -23.60 7.65 11.32
C HIS A 45 -23.14 6.19 11.30
N LEU A 46 -23.80 5.36 10.48
CA LEU A 46 -23.53 3.92 10.34
C LEU A 46 -22.04 3.65 10.08
N ASP A 47 -21.42 4.42 9.18
CA ASP A 47 -20.02 4.26 8.77
C ASP A 47 -19.00 4.62 9.85
N GLU A 48 -19.44 5.24 10.94
CA GLU A 48 -18.55 5.64 12.04
C GLU A 48 -18.75 4.77 13.29
N SER A 49 -19.87 4.06 13.38
CA SER A 49 -20.16 3.12 14.46
C SER A 49 -19.18 1.93 14.49
N TRP A 50 -18.83 1.37 13.32
CA TRP A 50 -17.90 0.23 13.24
C TRP A 50 -16.45 0.64 13.57
N HIS A 51 -16.08 1.91 13.35
CA HIS A 51 -14.78 2.43 13.79
C HIS A 51 -14.61 2.28 15.31
N GLN A 52 -15.63 2.67 16.09
CA GLN A 52 -15.62 2.54 17.54
C GLN A 52 -15.64 1.09 17.99
N ALA A 53 -16.43 0.24 17.32
CA ALA A 53 -16.51 -1.19 17.64
C ALA A 53 -15.14 -1.88 17.52
N LEU A 54 -14.35 -1.57 16.48
CA LEU A 54 -13.00 -2.10 16.32
C LEU A 54 -12.05 -1.64 17.44
N HIS A 55 -12.15 -0.38 17.85
CA HIS A 55 -11.39 0.13 18.98
C HIS A 55 -11.80 -0.55 20.30
N TYR A 56 -13.10 -0.69 20.53
CA TYR A 56 -13.66 -1.38 21.69
C TYR A 56 -13.21 -2.84 21.76
N ALA A 57 -13.26 -3.56 20.64
CA ALA A 57 -12.82 -4.95 20.52
C ALA A 57 -11.36 -5.13 20.98
N VAL A 58 -10.47 -4.22 20.57
CA VAL A 58 -9.06 -4.26 20.98
C VAL A 58 -8.90 -3.97 22.48
N VAL A 59 -9.61 -2.98 23.02
CA VAL A 59 -9.55 -2.64 24.45
C VAL A 59 -10.07 -3.76 25.34
N GLN A 60 -11.10 -4.47 24.89
CA GLN A 60 -11.69 -5.61 25.61
C GLN A 60 -10.96 -6.94 25.36
N GLY A 61 -9.92 -6.96 24.53
CA GLY A 61 -9.16 -8.18 24.22
C GLY A 61 -9.95 -9.22 23.42
N TRP A 62 -10.92 -8.78 22.61
CA TRP A 62 -11.73 -9.66 21.77
C TRP A 62 -10.88 -10.42 20.77
N GLN A 63 -11.30 -11.65 20.50
CA GLN A 63 -10.62 -12.60 19.65
C GLN A 63 -11.21 -12.61 18.23
N ALA A 64 -10.45 -12.13 17.26
CA ALA A 64 -10.82 -12.17 15.84
C ALA A 64 -11.00 -13.63 15.37
N GLY A 65 -12.12 -13.90 14.70
CA GLY A 65 -12.47 -15.26 14.27
C GLY A 65 -13.17 -16.12 15.33
N ARG A 66 -13.39 -15.59 16.53
CA ARG A 66 -14.16 -16.22 17.60
C ARG A 66 -15.24 -15.29 18.14
N ASP A 67 -14.83 -14.13 18.64
CA ASP A 67 -15.72 -13.15 19.27
C ASP A 67 -16.31 -12.19 18.24
N TYR A 68 -15.61 -11.96 17.12
CA TYR A 68 -16.13 -11.20 15.98
C TYR A 68 -15.60 -11.69 14.64
N VAL A 69 -16.38 -11.46 13.59
CA VAL A 69 -16.00 -11.64 12.18
C VAL A 69 -16.35 -10.36 11.44
N PHE A 70 -15.33 -9.71 10.84
CA PHE A 70 -15.51 -8.45 10.12
C PHE A 70 -14.54 -8.35 8.93
N SER A 71 -14.78 -7.37 8.06
CA SER A 71 -13.96 -7.12 6.85
C SER A 71 -12.55 -6.61 7.20
N LEU A 72 -12.41 -5.99 8.37
CA LEU A 72 -11.14 -5.61 8.97
C LEU A 72 -10.66 -6.64 10.00
N GLY A 73 -9.33 -6.77 10.10
CA GLY A 73 -8.67 -7.66 11.04
C GLY A 73 -8.43 -7.02 12.41
N PRO A 74 -7.64 -7.67 13.28
CA PRO A 74 -7.40 -7.19 14.64
C PRO A 74 -6.53 -5.92 14.72
N LEU A 75 -5.77 -5.58 13.67
CA LEU A 75 -5.14 -4.26 13.54
C LEU A 75 -6.05 -3.24 12.84
N GLY A 76 -7.29 -3.60 12.51
CA GLY A 76 -8.25 -2.76 11.80
C GLY A 76 -8.54 -1.42 12.47
N PHE A 77 -8.40 -1.33 13.78
CA PHE A 77 -8.53 -0.07 14.51
C PHE A 77 -7.54 1.00 14.03
N LEU A 78 -6.37 0.62 13.48
CA LEU A 78 -5.40 1.55 12.89
C LEU A 78 -5.93 2.26 11.63
N TYR A 79 -6.90 1.65 10.95
CA TYR A 79 -7.58 2.20 9.79
C TYR A 79 -8.76 3.10 10.19
N ALA A 80 -9.41 2.79 11.31
CA ALA A 80 -10.64 3.43 11.76
C ALA A 80 -10.46 4.91 12.12
N ARG A 81 -11.37 5.80 11.69
CA ARG A 81 -11.27 7.26 11.96
C ARG A 81 -11.77 7.66 13.35
N ALA A 82 -12.79 6.96 13.87
CA ALA A 82 -13.17 7.12 15.26
C ALA A 82 -12.09 6.52 16.15
N TYR A 83 -11.80 7.12 17.30
CA TYR A 83 -10.76 6.65 18.19
C TYR A 83 -11.20 6.52 19.64
N GLU A 84 -10.64 5.52 20.30
CA GLU A 84 -10.62 5.40 21.75
C GLU A 84 -9.47 6.25 22.33
N PRO A 85 -9.69 7.13 23.32
CA PRO A 85 -8.66 8.00 23.89
C PRO A 85 -7.39 7.26 24.36
N ARG A 86 -7.54 6.05 24.92
CA ARG A 86 -6.41 5.21 25.35
C ARG A 86 -5.46 4.82 24.22
N LEU A 87 -5.96 4.76 22.99
CA LEU A 87 -5.22 4.36 21.78
C LEU A 87 -4.82 5.56 20.91
N PHE A 88 -5.11 6.80 21.34
CA PHE A 88 -4.86 8.01 20.55
C PHE A 88 -3.39 8.13 20.09
N GLY A 89 -2.44 7.94 21.01
CA GLY A 89 -1.01 8.03 20.68
C GLY A 89 -0.57 7.01 19.63
N ILE A 90 -1.07 5.78 19.73
CA ILE A 90 -0.80 4.72 18.75
C ILE A 90 -1.40 5.09 17.39
N ARG A 91 -2.63 5.62 17.36
CA ARG A 91 -3.29 6.04 16.12
C ARG A 91 -2.57 7.19 15.42
N VAL A 92 -2.14 8.20 16.16
CA VAL A 92 -1.36 9.33 15.61
C VAL A 92 -0.01 8.84 15.12
N GLY A 93 0.68 8.01 15.90
CA GLY A 93 1.96 7.41 15.51
C GLY A 93 1.84 6.60 14.21
N TRP A 94 0.79 5.78 14.09
CA TRP A 94 0.50 5.04 12.86
C TRP A 94 0.21 5.97 11.67
N ALA A 95 -0.64 6.99 11.85
CA ALA A 95 -0.99 7.92 10.77
C ALA A 95 0.25 8.65 10.22
N VAL A 96 1.14 9.12 11.09
CA VAL A 96 2.41 9.74 10.70
C VAL A 96 3.33 8.73 10.03
N LEU A 97 3.45 7.52 10.58
CA LEU A 97 4.31 6.47 10.04
C LEU A 97 3.89 6.07 8.62
N ILE A 98 2.61 5.74 8.42
CA ILE A 98 2.13 5.25 7.12
C ILE A 98 2.19 6.33 6.04
N ALA A 99 1.86 7.58 6.37
CA ALA A 99 1.98 8.71 5.45
C ALA A 99 3.46 8.97 5.08
N SER A 100 4.37 8.88 6.06
CA SER A 100 5.81 9.02 5.85
C SER A 100 6.38 7.91 4.95
N VAL A 101 5.96 6.66 5.18
CA VAL A 101 6.33 5.51 4.35
C VAL A 101 5.78 5.70 2.93
N ALA A 102 4.51 6.09 2.79
CA ALA A 102 3.89 6.33 1.49
C ALA A 102 4.61 7.41 0.69
N ALA A 103 4.82 8.59 1.27
CA ALA A 103 5.55 9.68 0.64
C ALA A 103 6.97 9.27 0.23
N THR A 104 7.65 8.46 1.04
CA THR A 104 8.99 7.95 0.72
C THR A 104 8.95 6.97 -0.46
N VAL A 105 8.04 5.99 -0.44
CA VAL A 105 7.86 5.01 -1.54
C VAL A 105 7.52 5.73 -2.84
N PHE A 106 6.64 6.72 -2.80
CA PHE A 106 6.23 7.50 -3.97
C PHE A 106 7.36 8.37 -4.51
N LEU A 107 8.12 9.07 -3.67
CA LEU A 107 9.29 9.82 -4.14
C LEU A 107 10.38 8.92 -4.74
N LEU A 108 10.63 7.77 -4.11
CA LEU A 108 11.57 6.79 -4.65
C LEU A 108 11.08 6.25 -6.00
N SER A 109 9.77 6.01 -6.16
CA SER A 109 9.17 5.54 -7.41
C SER A 109 9.19 6.62 -8.50
N ALA A 110 8.88 7.87 -8.16
CA ALA A 110 8.97 9.01 -9.05
C ALA A 110 10.41 9.20 -9.57
N SER A 111 11.42 8.98 -8.73
CA SER A 111 12.83 9.09 -9.15
C SER A 111 13.22 8.11 -10.26
N GLN A 112 12.42 7.05 -10.47
CA GLN A 112 12.65 6.02 -11.49
C GLN A 112 12.03 6.37 -12.84
N LEU A 113 11.08 7.31 -12.87
CA LEU A 113 10.44 7.74 -14.11
C LEU A 113 11.41 8.57 -14.94
N VAL A 114 11.37 8.39 -16.27
CA VAL A 114 12.20 9.15 -17.22
C VAL A 114 11.47 10.43 -17.61
N GLY A 115 12.13 11.58 -17.45
CA GLY A 115 11.62 12.89 -17.83
C GLY A 115 10.90 13.65 -16.71
N ARG A 116 11.15 14.97 -16.63
CA ARG A 116 10.61 15.84 -15.57
C ARG A 116 9.09 15.93 -15.57
N TYR A 117 8.46 15.87 -16.74
CA TYR A 117 7.01 15.98 -16.88
C TYR A 117 6.28 14.74 -16.36
N ARG A 118 6.77 13.53 -16.69
CA ARG A 118 6.21 12.28 -16.13
C ARG A 118 6.32 12.24 -14.61
N ARG A 119 7.47 12.68 -14.07
CA ARG A 119 7.66 12.80 -12.61
C ARG A 119 6.69 13.80 -11.98
N GLY A 120 6.55 14.97 -12.58
CA GLY A 120 5.61 15.99 -12.11
C GLY A 120 4.17 15.49 -12.15
N LEU A 121 3.75 14.89 -13.25
CA LEU A 121 2.40 14.34 -13.42
C LEU A 121 2.11 13.22 -12.42
N PHE A 122 3.04 12.30 -12.21
CA PHE A 122 2.93 11.23 -11.21
C PHE A 122 2.79 11.79 -9.79
N LEU A 123 3.60 12.80 -9.42
CA LEU A 123 3.52 13.40 -8.08
C LEU A 123 2.25 14.24 -7.89
N VAL A 124 1.79 14.94 -8.93
CA VAL A 124 0.55 15.73 -8.89
C VAL A 124 -0.67 14.83 -8.82
N THR A 125 -0.72 13.74 -9.60
CA THR A 125 -1.82 12.76 -9.52
C THR A 125 -1.88 12.13 -8.12
N LEU A 126 -0.74 11.74 -7.55
CA LEU A 126 -0.70 11.26 -6.17
C LEU A 126 -1.17 12.33 -5.16
N TRP A 127 -0.74 13.58 -5.31
CA TRP A 127 -1.15 14.64 -4.39
C TRP A 127 -2.65 14.95 -4.44
N ILE A 128 -3.26 14.91 -5.63
CA ILE A 128 -4.69 15.19 -5.82
C ILE A 128 -5.57 14.00 -5.42
N PHE A 129 -5.21 12.79 -5.85
CA PHE A 129 -6.11 11.63 -5.83
C PHE A 129 -5.82 10.64 -4.69
N CYS A 130 -4.66 10.73 -4.06
CA CYS A 130 -4.22 9.79 -3.03
C CYS A 130 -4.50 10.32 -1.61
N SER A 131 -5.72 10.82 -1.39
CA SER A 131 -6.25 11.17 -0.05
C SER A 131 -7.10 10.04 0.56
N ILE A 132 -7.44 9.04 -0.25
CA ILE A 132 -8.21 7.85 0.15
C ILE A 132 -7.26 6.80 0.74
N PRO A 133 -7.43 6.37 2.01
CA PRO A 133 -6.52 5.44 2.67
C PRO A 133 -6.31 4.13 1.92
N ASP A 134 -7.39 3.51 1.42
CA ASP A 134 -7.31 2.28 0.64
C ASP A 134 -6.37 2.45 -0.57
N VAL A 135 -6.49 3.55 -1.31
CA VAL A 135 -5.65 3.84 -2.48
C VAL A 135 -4.19 4.00 -2.07
N VAL A 136 -3.91 4.76 -1.00
CA VAL A 136 -2.55 4.94 -0.47
C VAL A 136 -1.93 3.59 -0.13
N LEU A 137 -2.64 2.75 0.63
CA LEU A 137 -2.15 1.44 1.07
C LEU A 137 -1.90 0.49 -0.11
N MET A 138 -2.81 0.46 -1.08
CA MET A 138 -2.67 -0.31 -2.31
C MET A 138 -1.43 0.12 -3.12
N LEU A 139 -1.26 1.43 -3.34
CA LEU A 139 -0.13 1.95 -4.10
C LEU A 139 1.20 1.75 -3.34
N VAL A 140 1.22 1.84 -2.01
CA VAL A 140 2.41 1.54 -1.20
C VAL A 140 2.85 0.09 -1.37
N LEU A 141 1.91 -0.85 -1.32
CA LEU A 141 2.21 -2.27 -1.55
C LEU A 141 2.74 -2.49 -2.97
N LEU A 142 2.06 -1.98 -3.99
CA LEU A 142 2.43 -2.16 -5.39
C LEU A 142 3.80 -1.52 -5.70
N PHE A 143 3.96 -0.24 -5.42
CA PHE A 143 5.20 0.48 -5.72
C PHE A 143 6.34 0.02 -4.82
N GLY A 144 6.11 -0.25 -3.54
CA GLY A 144 7.14 -0.82 -2.66
C GLY A 144 7.66 -2.16 -3.19
N THR A 145 6.76 -3.02 -3.69
CA THR A 145 7.15 -4.29 -4.32
C THR A 145 7.96 -4.06 -5.60
N ARG A 146 7.56 -3.10 -6.42
CA ARG A 146 8.31 -2.68 -7.62
C ARG A 146 9.72 -2.19 -7.30
N LEU A 147 9.91 -1.43 -6.21
CA LEU A 147 11.23 -0.99 -5.76
C LEU A 147 12.15 -2.19 -5.44
N LEU A 148 11.60 -3.25 -4.85
CA LEU A 148 12.34 -4.43 -4.40
C LEU A 148 12.53 -5.51 -5.47
N LEU A 149 11.67 -5.56 -6.49
CA LEU A 149 11.77 -6.53 -7.58
C LEU A 149 12.91 -6.25 -8.58
N ARG A 150 13.67 -5.17 -8.39
CA ARG A 150 14.79 -4.79 -9.27
C ARG A 150 15.88 -5.87 -9.36
N PRO A 151 16.67 -5.91 -10.46
CA PRO A 151 17.73 -6.90 -10.66
C PRO A 151 18.80 -6.87 -9.55
N GLU A 152 19.07 -5.68 -9.02
CA GLU A 152 19.96 -5.48 -7.89
C GLU A 152 19.44 -6.19 -6.65
N ARG A 153 20.35 -6.71 -5.81
CA ARG A 153 19.93 -7.38 -4.57
C ARG A 153 19.25 -6.35 -3.66
N PRO A 154 17.97 -6.53 -3.26
CA PRO A 154 17.40 -5.68 -2.24
C PRO A 154 18.23 -5.82 -0.97
N LYS A 155 18.54 -4.71 -0.31
CA LYS A 155 19.27 -4.79 0.97
C LYS A 155 18.36 -5.54 1.97
N PRO A 156 18.88 -6.51 2.74
CA PRO A 156 18.06 -7.33 3.64
C PRO A 156 17.17 -6.51 4.59
N GLY A 157 17.68 -5.38 5.09
CA GLY A 157 16.88 -4.49 5.95
C GLY A 157 15.65 -3.90 5.28
N TRP A 158 15.74 -3.47 4.01
CA TRP A 158 14.59 -2.96 3.26
C TRP A 158 13.57 -4.06 2.98
N LEU A 159 14.03 -5.27 2.66
CA LEU A 159 13.14 -6.42 2.46
C LEU A 159 12.41 -6.78 3.76
N GLY A 160 13.13 -6.82 4.89
CA GLY A 160 12.54 -7.10 6.21
C GLY A 160 11.52 -6.05 6.63
N LEU A 161 11.84 -4.76 6.48
CA LEU A 161 10.91 -3.65 6.77
C LEU A 161 9.66 -3.72 5.87
N TRP A 162 9.84 -4.04 4.59
CA TRP A 162 8.72 -4.20 3.68
C TRP A 162 7.84 -5.38 4.12
N ILE A 163 8.42 -6.55 4.42
CA ILE A 163 7.67 -7.74 4.88
C ILE A 163 6.89 -7.43 6.16
N LEU A 164 7.50 -6.68 7.10
CA LEU A 164 6.84 -6.23 8.32
C LEU A 164 5.64 -5.33 8.01
N LEU A 165 5.84 -4.31 7.17
CA LEU A 165 4.75 -3.42 6.72
C LEU A 165 3.60 -4.24 6.11
N CYS A 166 3.95 -5.19 5.26
CA CYS A 166 2.98 -6.07 4.62
C CYS A 166 2.17 -6.90 5.62
N SER A 167 2.85 -7.41 6.65
CA SER A 167 2.23 -8.20 7.71
C SER A 167 1.29 -7.35 8.57
N VAL A 168 1.66 -6.08 8.84
CA VAL A 168 0.78 -5.12 9.50
C VAL A 168 -0.46 -4.84 8.64
N LEU A 169 -0.28 -4.50 7.36
CA LEU A 169 -1.40 -4.21 6.45
C LEU A 169 -2.32 -5.42 6.26
N ALA A 170 -1.75 -6.63 6.22
CA ALA A 170 -2.50 -7.87 6.14
C ALA A 170 -3.43 -8.10 7.35
N LEU A 171 -3.04 -7.65 8.54
CA LEU A 171 -3.87 -7.74 9.74
C LEU A 171 -4.82 -6.54 9.92
N ILE A 172 -4.70 -5.49 9.09
CA ILE A 172 -5.62 -4.35 9.10
C ILE A 172 -6.91 -4.69 8.35
N LYS A 173 -6.81 -5.20 7.11
CA LYS A 173 -7.97 -5.44 6.24
C LYS A 173 -7.75 -6.65 5.35
N PHE A 174 -8.78 -7.47 5.16
CA PHE A 174 -8.63 -8.73 4.42
C PHE A 174 -8.27 -8.52 2.93
N SER A 175 -8.72 -7.44 2.30
CA SER A 175 -8.28 -7.10 0.93
C SER A 175 -6.77 -6.81 0.87
N LEU A 176 -6.23 -6.15 1.90
CA LEU A 176 -4.79 -5.90 2.04
C LEU A 176 -4.03 -7.20 2.35
N PHE A 177 -4.63 -8.16 3.07
CA PHE A 177 -4.05 -9.51 3.26
C PHE A 177 -3.82 -10.22 1.92
N VAL A 178 -4.83 -10.21 1.03
CA VAL A 178 -4.70 -10.81 -0.30
C VAL A 178 -3.61 -10.11 -1.11
N GLN A 179 -3.60 -8.79 -1.13
CA GLN A 179 -2.59 -7.98 -1.83
C GLN A 179 -1.18 -8.22 -1.27
N ALA A 180 -1.06 -8.31 0.05
CA ALA A 180 0.17 -8.63 0.75
C ALA A 180 0.73 -9.98 0.31
N CYS A 181 -0.12 -11.01 0.25
CA CYS A 181 0.25 -12.34 -0.22
C CYS A 181 0.75 -12.32 -1.67
N LEU A 182 0.08 -11.57 -2.55
CA LEU A 182 0.51 -11.40 -3.94
C LEU A 182 1.89 -10.73 -4.05
N CYS A 183 2.12 -9.67 -3.28
CA CYS A 183 3.40 -8.95 -3.26
C CYS A 183 4.56 -9.83 -2.75
N VAL A 184 4.38 -10.49 -1.59
CA VAL A 184 5.40 -11.41 -1.03
C VAL A 184 5.61 -12.60 -1.97
N GLY A 185 4.54 -13.15 -2.54
CA GLY A 185 4.61 -14.22 -3.53
C GLY A 185 5.39 -13.82 -4.79
N ALA A 186 5.18 -12.60 -5.31
CA ALA A 186 5.93 -12.08 -6.45
C ALA A 186 7.43 -11.92 -6.13
N LEU A 187 7.78 -11.43 -4.94
CA LEU A 187 9.17 -11.33 -4.48
C LEU A 187 9.82 -12.71 -4.34
N ALA A 188 9.13 -13.65 -3.69
CA ALA A 188 9.61 -15.02 -3.53
C ALA A 188 9.80 -15.72 -4.88
N ALA A 189 8.83 -15.57 -5.80
CA ALA A 189 8.91 -16.11 -7.16
C ALA A 189 10.09 -15.51 -7.95
N SER A 190 10.35 -14.21 -7.81
CA SER A 190 11.52 -13.56 -8.40
C SER A 190 12.83 -14.14 -7.85
N LEU A 191 12.94 -14.32 -6.53
CA LEU A 191 14.12 -14.91 -5.88
C LEU A 191 14.37 -16.36 -6.32
N VAL A 192 13.32 -17.19 -6.37
CA VAL A 192 13.40 -18.58 -6.86
C VAL A 192 13.88 -18.61 -8.31
N ARG A 193 13.33 -17.76 -9.19
CA ARG A 193 13.73 -17.67 -10.61
C ARG A 193 15.17 -17.22 -10.81
N ARG A 194 15.72 -16.44 -9.86
CA ARG A 194 17.14 -16.06 -9.83
C ARG A 194 18.05 -17.14 -9.23
N GLY A 195 17.55 -18.37 -9.05
CA GLY A 195 18.28 -19.50 -8.47
C GLY A 195 18.40 -19.46 -6.94
N ARG A 196 17.71 -18.55 -6.26
CA ARG A 196 17.83 -18.31 -4.81
C ARG A 196 16.62 -18.84 -4.05
N TRP A 197 16.27 -20.10 -4.28
CA TRP A 197 15.09 -20.71 -3.68
C TRP A 197 15.07 -20.64 -2.15
N ARG A 198 16.22 -20.79 -1.48
CA ARG A 198 16.33 -20.63 -0.02
C ARG A 198 15.90 -19.23 0.43
N GLN A 199 16.30 -18.18 -0.29
CA GLN A 199 15.88 -16.81 0.03
C GLN A 199 14.39 -16.60 -0.27
N GLY A 200 13.84 -17.25 -1.30
CA GLY A 200 12.40 -17.25 -1.58
C GLY A 200 11.59 -17.89 -0.46
N ILE A 201 12.02 -19.06 0.05
CA ILE A 201 11.39 -19.72 1.20
C ILE A 201 11.51 -18.85 2.45
N LEU A 202 12.71 -18.30 2.72
CA LEU A 202 12.90 -17.40 3.86
C LEU A 202 11.99 -16.16 3.76
N CYS A 203 11.80 -15.60 2.57
CA CYS A 203 10.88 -14.47 2.36
C CYS A 203 9.43 -14.83 2.75
N LEU A 204 8.93 -15.99 2.31
CA LEU A 204 7.59 -16.47 2.64
C LEU A 204 7.46 -16.81 4.13
N ALA A 205 8.45 -17.53 4.68
CA ALA A 205 8.48 -17.89 6.09
C ALA A 205 8.54 -16.64 6.98
N SER A 206 9.36 -15.65 6.64
CA SER A 206 9.42 -14.37 7.36
C SER A 206 8.08 -13.65 7.35
N ALA A 207 7.36 -13.61 6.23
CA ALA A 207 6.03 -13.01 6.19
C ALA A 207 5.03 -13.75 7.09
N ALA A 208 4.98 -15.08 7.03
CA ALA A 208 4.11 -15.89 7.88
C ALA A 208 4.44 -15.71 9.37
N MET A 209 5.74 -15.74 9.72
CA MET A 209 6.20 -15.51 11.09
C MET A 209 5.89 -14.09 11.57
N SER A 210 6.05 -13.07 10.72
CA SER A 210 5.73 -11.68 11.07
C SER A 210 4.22 -11.48 11.29
N VAL A 211 3.36 -12.06 10.45
CA VAL A 211 1.90 -12.05 10.67
C VAL A 211 1.56 -12.72 12.00
N MET A 212 2.10 -13.91 12.26
CA MET A 212 1.81 -14.64 13.51
C MET A 212 2.38 -13.94 14.75
N ALA A 213 3.57 -13.36 14.66
CA ALA A 213 4.16 -12.58 15.75
C ALA A 213 3.33 -11.34 16.07
N LEU A 214 2.83 -10.62 15.06
CA LEU A 214 1.92 -9.49 15.25
C LEU A 214 0.58 -9.93 15.83
N TRP A 215 0.01 -11.04 15.33
CA TRP A 215 -1.23 -11.65 15.83
C TRP A 215 -1.15 -11.97 17.32
N ILE A 216 -0.10 -12.68 17.74
CA ILE A 216 0.13 -13.01 19.15
C ILE A 216 0.46 -11.74 19.95
N GLY A 217 1.25 -10.83 19.37
CA GLY A 217 1.68 -9.59 20.02
C GLY A 217 0.54 -8.64 20.39
N ILE A 218 -0.59 -8.71 19.69
CA ILE A 218 -1.82 -7.98 20.03
C ILE A 218 -2.82 -8.81 20.86
N GLY A 219 -2.36 -9.93 21.44
CA GLY A 219 -3.14 -10.73 22.39
C GLY A 219 -4.11 -11.74 21.76
N GLN A 220 -3.98 -12.03 20.47
CA GLN A 220 -4.84 -13.01 19.81
C GLN A 220 -4.32 -14.44 20.01
N ALA A 221 -5.21 -15.37 20.34
CA ALA A 221 -4.86 -16.78 20.46
C ALA A 221 -4.58 -17.40 19.08
N ILE A 222 -3.52 -18.19 18.97
CA ILE A 222 -3.09 -18.85 17.72
C ILE A 222 -4.20 -19.72 17.14
N LEU A 223 -4.95 -20.41 18.01
CA LEU A 223 -6.04 -21.30 17.62
C LEU A 223 -7.22 -20.59 16.94
N ASN A 224 -7.34 -19.27 17.10
CA ASN A 224 -8.40 -18.48 16.46
C ASN A 224 -8.04 -18.04 15.03
N PHE A 225 -6.77 -18.13 14.62
CA PHE A 225 -6.33 -17.69 13.30
C PHE A 225 -7.02 -18.44 12.13
N PRO A 226 -7.21 -19.77 12.17
CA PRO A 226 -8.00 -20.47 11.15
C PRO A 226 -9.46 -20.02 11.11
N GLY A 227 -10.06 -19.73 12.27
CA GLY A 227 -11.42 -19.19 12.37
C GLY A 227 -11.53 -17.81 11.72
N TYR A 228 -10.55 -16.94 11.96
CA TYR A 228 -10.45 -15.64 11.32
C TYR A 228 -10.40 -15.74 9.80
N LEU A 229 -9.50 -16.58 9.26
CA LEU A 229 -9.39 -16.76 7.81
C LEU A 229 -10.70 -17.30 7.21
N ARG A 230 -11.30 -18.34 7.80
CA ARG A 230 -12.58 -18.89 7.31
C ARG A 230 -13.68 -17.83 7.32
N GLY A 231 -13.80 -17.07 8.41
CA GLY A 231 -14.75 -15.98 8.54
C GLY A 231 -14.52 -14.89 7.49
N SER A 232 -13.29 -14.46 7.28
CA SER A 232 -12.94 -13.45 6.27
C SER A 232 -13.23 -13.92 4.84
N PHE A 233 -12.93 -15.18 4.49
CA PHE A 233 -13.28 -15.74 3.19
C PHE A 233 -14.80 -15.86 3.00
N SER A 234 -15.52 -16.34 4.01
CA SER A 234 -16.99 -16.42 3.96
C SER A 234 -17.62 -15.04 3.78
N LEU A 235 -17.12 -14.04 4.50
CA LEU A 235 -17.58 -12.66 4.38
C LEU A 235 -17.28 -12.09 3.00
N ALA A 236 -16.07 -12.28 2.48
CA ALA A 236 -15.67 -11.79 1.16
C ALA A 236 -16.45 -12.45 0.01
N ALA A 237 -16.88 -13.71 0.17
CA ALA A 237 -17.72 -14.42 -0.80
C ALA A 237 -19.17 -13.93 -0.79
N GLY A 238 -19.73 -13.63 0.39
CA GLY A 238 -21.09 -13.09 0.53
C GLY A 238 -21.19 -11.57 0.35
N TYR A 239 -20.06 -10.86 0.34
CA TYR A 239 -20.00 -9.39 0.34
C TYR A 239 -20.79 -8.78 -0.81
N ASP A 240 -20.59 -9.30 -2.03
CA ASP A 240 -21.20 -8.73 -3.24
C ASP A 240 -22.73 -8.85 -3.18
N GLY A 241 -23.26 -9.99 -2.70
CA GLY A 241 -24.71 -10.19 -2.55
C GLY A 241 -25.34 -9.35 -1.43
N ALA A 242 -24.56 -9.02 -0.39
CA ALA A 242 -25.04 -8.25 0.75
C ALA A 242 -24.91 -6.73 0.56
N MET A 243 -23.92 -6.28 -0.21
CA MET A 243 -23.52 -4.87 -0.29
C MET A 243 -23.57 -4.27 -1.69
N ALA A 244 -24.05 -5.02 -2.68
CA ALA A 244 -24.22 -4.50 -4.02
C ALA A 244 -25.11 -3.24 -4.02
N LEU A 245 -24.60 -2.18 -4.65
CA LEU A 245 -25.36 -0.99 -4.95
C LEU A 245 -25.07 -0.62 -6.40
N ALA A 246 -26.11 -0.59 -7.22
CA ALA A 246 -26.00 -0.19 -8.62
C ALA A 246 -25.93 1.34 -8.72
N GLY A 247 -25.02 1.84 -9.56
CA GLY A 247 -24.81 3.25 -9.83
C GLY A 247 -24.98 3.56 -11.31
N ALA A 248 -24.41 4.68 -11.74
CA ALA A 248 -24.58 5.15 -13.11
C ALA A 248 -23.79 4.29 -14.10
N SER A 249 -24.45 3.76 -15.13
CA SER A 249 -23.76 2.94 -16.15
C SER A 249 -22.60 3.68 -16.82
N ARG A 250 -22.65 5.02 -16.92
CA ARG A 250 -21.55 5.82 -17.47
C ARG A 250 -20.25 5.64 -16.70
N GLU A 251 -20.31 5.53 -15.37
CA GLU A 251 -19.13 5.31 -14.52
C GLU A 251 -18.49 3.96 -14.81
N VAL A 252 -19.32 2.92 -14.99
CA VAL A 252 -18.88 1.58 -15.40
C VAL A 252 -18.16 1.63 -16.74
N HIS A 253 -18.73 2.30 -17.76
CA HIS A 253 -18.09 2.43 -19.07
C HIS A 253 -16.74 3.16 -18.98
N LEU A 254 -16.69 4.30 -18.28
CA LEU A 254 -15.45 5.05 -18.07
C LEU A 254 -14.39 4.20 -17.36
N ALA A 255 -14.79 3.44 -16.36
CA ALA A 255 -13.88 2.61 -15.61
C ALA A 255 -13.39 1.40 -16.42
N LEU A 256 -14.21 0.82 -17.31
CA LEU A 256 -13.77 -0.23 -18.24
C LEU A 256 -12.76 0.32 -19.26
N VAL A 257 -12.96 1.54 -19.76
CA VAL A 257 -12.01 2.22 -20.65
C VAL A 257 -10.70 2.50 -19.93
N ALA A 258 -10.75 3.03 -18.70
CA ALA A 258 -9.57 3.27 -17.88
C ALA A 258 -8.81 1.97 -17.57
N MET A 259 -9.53 0.91 -17.18
CA MET A 259 -8.99 -0.43 -16.97
C MET A 259 -8.25 -0.94 -18.21
N ALA A 260 -8.89 -0.88 -19.39
CA ALA A 260 -8.30 -1.31 -20.65
C ALA A 260 -7.04 -0.49 -21.00
N ALA A 261 -7.06 0.82 -20.78
CA ALA A 261 -5.91 1.69 -21.01
C ALA A 261 -4.73 1.35 -20.08
N CYS A 262 -4.99 1.13 -18.79
CA CYS A 262 -3.97 0.72 -17.82
C CYS A 262 -3.37 -0.65 -18.21
N VAL A 263 -4.21 -1.64 -18.54
CA VAL A 263 -3.75 -2.97 -18.96
C VAL A 263 -2.91 -2.86 -20.24
N ALA A 264 -3.36 -2.10 -21.24
CA ALA A 264 -2.60 -1.86 -22.46
C ALA A 264 -1.24 -1.19 -22.16
N GLY A 265 -1.22 -0.18 -21.29
CA GLY A 265 0.01 0.52 -20.87
C GLY A 265 1.02 -0.41 -20.19
N LEU A 266 0.55 -1.31 -19.32
CA LEU A 266 1.37 -2.35 -18.69
C LEU A 266 1.95 -3.30 -19.73
N LEU A 267 1.14 -3.79 -20.66
CA LEU A 267 1.59 -4.73 -21.71
C LEU A 267 2.64 -4.10 -22.64
N VAL A 268 2.41 -2.85 -23.07
CA VAL A 268 3.34 -2.08 -23.92
C VAL A 268 4.63 -1.76 -23.17
N GLY A 269 4.58 -1.60 -21.84
CA GLY A 269 5.76 -1.35 -21.01
C GLY A 269 6.27 0.09 -21.12
N VAL A 270 5.34 1.07 -21.13
CA VAL A 270 5.60 2.50 -21.36
C VAL A 270 6.65 3.10 -20.40
N ASP A 271 6.83 2.50 -19.22
CA ASP A 271 7.78 2.93 -18.18
C ASP A 271 8.83 1.86 -17.81
N ARG A 272 9.17 0.97 -18.75
CA ARG A 272 10.20 -0.04 -18.53
C ARG A 272 11.61 0.57 -18.68
N PRO A 273 12.50 0.41 -17.69
CA PRO A 273 13.91 0.70 -17.88
C PRO A 273 14.48 -0.19 -19.00
N LYS A 274 15.33 0.36 -19.88
CA LYS A 274 15.94 -0.39 -21.01
C LYS A 274 16.72 -1.65 -20.58
N HIS A 275 17.06 -1.79 -19.30
CA HIS A 275 17.85 -2.89 -18.74
C HIS A 275 17.04 -3.81 -17.80
N ALA A 276 15.71 -3.70 -17.76
CA ALA A 276 14.87 -4.54 -16.92
C ALA A 276 14.71 -5.96 -17.49
N SER A 277 14.63 -6.95 -16.61
CA SER A 277 14.34 -8.33 -16.98
C SER A 277 12.89 -8.44 -17.46
N ARG A 278 12.67 -8.85 -18.72
CA ARG A 278 11.33 -9.10 -19.29
C ARG A 278 10.44 -10.01 -18.44
N ARG A 279 11.02 -10.86 -17.58
CA ARG A 279 10.28 -11.78 -16.70
C ARG A 279 9.80 -11.12 -15.41
N GLU A 280 10.57 -10.19 -14.88
CA GLU A 280 10.19 -9.41 -13.68
C GLU A 280 9.13 -8.38 -14.03
N ASP A 281 9.23 -7.79 -15.22
CA ASP A 281 8.20 -6.91 -15.76
C ASP A 281 6.85 -7.65 -15.85
N ARG A 282 6.82 -8.88 -16.37
CA ARG A 282 5.58 -9.69 -16.40
C ARG A 282 4.99 -9.98 -15.01
N LEU A 283 5.83 -10.15 -13.98
CA LEU A 283 5.35 -10.31 -12.61
C LEU A 283 4.72 -9.02 -12.10
N LEU A 284 5.35 -7.88 -12.39
CA LEU A 284 4.83 -6.56 -12.04
C LEU A 284 3.54 -6.25 -12.78
N ASP A 285 3.44 -6.60 -14.06
CA ASP A 285 2.23 -6.43 -14.85
C ASP A 285 1.10 -7.28 -14.29
N ALA A 286 1.37 -8.56 -13.99
CA ALA A 286 0.38 -9.44 -13.35
C ALA A 286 -0.08 -8.91 -11.98
N LEU A 287 0.86 -8.38 -11.18
CA LEU A 287 0.56 -7.74 -9.90
C LEU A 287 -0.28 -6.47 -10.09
N GLY A 288 0.07 -5.62 -11.06
CA GLY A 288 -0.66 -4.41 -11.40
C GLY A 288 -2.09 -4.70 -11.84
N VAL A 289 -2.29 -5.68 -12.72
CA VAL A 289 -3.62 -6.14 -13.16
C VAL A 289 -4.43 -6.69 -11.97
N SER A 290 -3.80 -7.46 -11.09
CA SER A 290 -4.48 -8.00 -9.90
C SER A 290 -4.93 -6.89 -8.95
N PHE A 291 -4.10 -5.87 -8.73
CA PHE A 291 -4.45 -4.72 -7.90
C PHE A 291 -5.54 -3.86 -8.54
N LEU A 292 -5.48 -3.66 -9.86
CA LEU A 292 -6.47 -2.91 -10.61
C LEU A 292 -7.85 -3.60 -10.57
N PHE A 293 -7.88 -4.93 -10.67
CA PHE A 293 -9.09 -5.71 -10.46
C PHE A 293 -9.65 -5.57 -9.03
N LEU A 294 -8.78 -5.59 -8.01
CA LEU A 294 -9.22 -5.38 -6.63
C LEU A 294 -9.71 -3.95 -6.38
N ALA A 295 -9.10 -2.95 -7.00
CA ALA A 295 -9.56 -1.56 -6.96
C ALA A 295 -10.95 -1.42 -7.62
N TRP A 296 -11.14 -2.09 -8.76
CA TRP A 296 -12.43 -2.17 -9.43
C TRP A 296 -13.47 -2.82 -8.52
N LYS A 297 -13.16 -3.97 -7.92
CA LYS A 297 -14.07 -4.67 -7.01
C LYS A 297 -14.47 -3.77 -5.84
N HIS A 298 -13.50 -3.07 -5.24
CA HIS A 298 -13.75 -2.13 -4.15
C HIS A 298 -14.72 -1.01 -4.59
N GLY A 299 -14.47 -0.40 -5.75
CA GLY A 299 -15.28 0.74 -6.21
C GLY A 299 -16.63 0.39 -6.83
N PHE A 300 -16.79 -0.78 -7.44
CA PHE A 300 -17.97 -1.10 -8.27
C PHE A 300 -18.91 -2.16 -7.70
N VAL A 301 -18.54 -2.82 -6.59
CA VAL A 301 -19.53 -3.63 -5.85
C VAL A 301 -20.57 -2.71 -5.23
N ARG A 302 -20.14 -1.66 -4.54
CA ARG A 302 -21.02 -0.64 -3.97
C ARG A 302 -20.78 0.69 -4.69
N GLN A 303 -21.57 0.98 -5.73
CA GLN A 303 -21.36 2.14 -6.61
C GLN A 303 -21.91 3.43 -6.01
N ASP A 304 -21.27 3.91 -4.95
CA ASP A 304 -21.45 5.23 -4.36
C ASP A 304 -20.10 5.99 -4.37
N GLY A 305 -19.71 6.64 -3.26
CA GLY A 305 -18.39 7.26 -3.13
C GLY A 305 -17.21 6.29 -3.32
N HIS A 306 -17.43 4.97 -3.21
CA HIS A 306 -16.39 3.96 -3.41
C HIS A 306 -15.83 3.95 -4.84
N VAL A 307 -16.59 4.41 -5.85
CA VAL A 307 -16.13 4.49 -7.25
C VAL A 307 -14.84 5.30 -7.37
N LEU A 308 -14.63 6.30 -6.50
CA LEU A 308 -13.42 7.11 -6.45
C LEU A 308 -12.16 6.29 -6.14
N VAL A 309 -12.28 5.17 -5.41
CA VAL A 309 -11.15 4.28 -5.10
C VAL A 309 -10.53 3.74 -6.39
N PHE A 310 -11.37 3.29 -7.34
CA PHE A 310 -10.89 2.77 -8.62
C PHE A 310 -10.20 3.85 -9.44
N PHE A 311 -10.86 5.00 -9.64
CA PHE A 311 -10.30 6.07 -10.45
C PHE A 311 -9.01 6.64 -9.86
N SER A 312 -8.98 6.91 -8.55
CA SER A 312 -7.78 7.37 -7.86
C SER A 312 -6.62 6.37 -7.92
N PHE A 313 -6.90 5.06 -7.93
CA PHE A 313 -5.87 4.04 -8.09
C PHE A 313 -5.34 3.95 -9.53
N SER A 314 -6.20 4.16 -10.53
CA SER A 314 -5.86 3.99 -11.96
C SER A 314 -5.05 5.13 -12.58
N LEU A 315 -4.98 6.29 -11.92
CA LEU A 315 -4.39 7.51 -12.47
C LEU A 315 -2.85 7.62 -12.34
N PRO A 316 -2.22 7.28 -11.21
CA PRO A 316 -0.76 7.35 -11.05
C PRO A 316 0.01 6.25 -11.78
#